data_AF-A0A1H2V2C9-F1
#
_entry.id   AF-A0A1H2V2C9-F1
#
_cell.length_a   1.000
_cell.length_b   1.000
_cell.length_c   1.000
_cell.angle_alpha   90.00
_cell.angle_beta   90.00
_cell.angle_gamma   90.00
#
_symmetry.space_group_name_H-M   'P 1'
#
loop_
_entity.id
_entity.type
_entity.pdbx_description
1 polymer ?
#
loop_
_entity_poly.entity_id
_entity_poly.type
_entity_poly.pdbx_seq_one_letter_code
_entity_poly.pdbx_strand_id
1 'polypeptide(L)'
;MFAKQKLSSAIAIALGASVAALAPMQSANADSAFFPHVVVSPTVTTIVSVINTGDNNYFPNGDDEGTNLHYRLFYKDAADNTSACDEVNVYRSTSYNDIQTIDLGGVFGADTLGVLFNDPSFYNDWMAPNQSYALGQNRAPMRGYLLVDNAESGTLTVTGEAFVFEFANGATWGYEAYSAPGEVTAGAPEFDYGFAASRSPAQVAIMPFDQITTAFMVTPVDTDMTDGDGVASIKLGDLSGGNSYVLFDRDESQVSGTVPRTVQCVGRINAEDLLTAGALEEVPDGGWGNLWNYVGSPTASTCGSSSIESCNEAAVVIKLEYGVEVFDDEPMIGVFNNAFTIRPSDVD
;
A
#
# COMPACT_ATOMS: atom_id res chain seq x y z
N MET A 1 -37.04 -2.13 19.29
CA MET A 1 -36.82 -0.67 19.32
C MET A 1 -36.01 -0.36 20.57
N PHE A 2 -34.69 -0.24 20.45
CA PHE A 2 -33.81 0.19 21.53
C PHE A 2 -32.91 1.32 21.02
N ALA A 3 -32.81 2.34 21.86
CA ALA A 3 -32.54 3.72 21.49
C ALA A 3 -31.05 4.01 21.32
N LYS A 4 -30.75 4.82 20.29
CA LYS A 4 -29.52 5.61 20.20
C LYS A 4 -29.39 6.51 21.43
N GLN A 5 -28.30 6.41 22.16
CA GLN A 5 -27.85 7.47 23.06
C GLN A 5 -26.49 7.99 22.59
N LYS A 6 -26.47 9.29 22.28
CA LYS A 6 -25.27 10.11 22.10
C LYS A 6 -24.85 10.67 23.47
N LEU A 7 -23.55 10.76 23.70
CA LEU A 7 -22.82 11.66 24.60
C LEU A 7 -21.39 11.71 24.02
N SER A 8 -20.92 12.75 23.31
CA SER A 8 -20.57 14.14 23.69
C SER A 8 -19.32 14.28 24.59
N SER A 9 -18.17 14.47 23.94
CA SER A 9 -17.13 15.53 24.11
C SER A 9 -16.46 15.80 25.47
N ALA A 10 -15.10 15.79 25.48
CA ALA A 10 -14.17 16.79 26.07
C ALA A 10 -12.69 16.27 26.01
N ILE A 11 -11.73 16.90 25.29
CA ILE A 11 -10.76 17.99 25.69
C ILE A 11 -9.63 17.47 26.64
N ALA A 12 -8.33 17.80 26.57
CA ALA A 12 -7.39 18.46 25.65
C ALA A 12 -5.97 18.46 26.30
N ILE A 13 -4.93 18.61 25.47
CA ILE A 13 -3.59 19.21 25.70
C ILE A 13 -2.69 18.68 26.84
N ALA A 14 -1.49 18.22 26.47
CA ALA A 14 -0.26 18.52 27.19
C ALA A 14 0.89 18.84 26.22
N LEU A 15 1.37 20.08 26.29
CA LEU A 15 2.54 20.66 25.63
C LEU A 15 3.82 20.28 26.38
N GLY A 16 4.97 20.24 25.69
CA GLY A 16 6.23 20.70 26.30
C GLY A 16 7.52 19.95 25.94
N ALA A 17 8.24 20.53 24.98
CA ALA A 17 9.71 20.65 24.92
C ALA A 17 10.61 19.41 25.08
N SER A 18 11.19 19.00 23.95
CA SER A 18 12.60 18.61 23.87
C SER A 18 13.25 19.22 22.62
N VAL A 19 13.54 20.52 22.69
CA VAL A 19 14.63 21.11 21.90
C VAL A 19 15.89 20.94 22.74
N ALA A 20 16.67 19.89 22.47
CA ALA A 20 18.12 19.76 22.68
C ALA A 20 18.53 18.29 22.77
N ALA A 21 18.56 17.61 21.64
CA ALA A 21 19.63 16.68 21.30
C ALA A 21 19.73 16.64 19.78
N LEU A 22 20.14 17.76 19.18
CA LEU A 22 20.83 17.73 17.89
C LEU A 22 22.22 17.11 18.14
N ALA A 23 22.24 15.82 18.47
CA ALA A 23 23.24 14.99 17.83
C ALA A 23 22.75 14.85 16.38
N PRO A 24 23.61 14.83 15.36
CA PRO A 24 23.22 14.11 14.18
C PRO A 24 22.84 12.72 14.70
N MET A 25 21.55 12.36 14.65
CA MET A 25 21.19 10.95 14.57
C MET A 25 22.05 10.49 13.41
N GLN A 26 23.09 9.73 13.73
CA GLN A 26 23.88 9.09 12.70
C GLN A 26 22.82 8.32 11.92
N SER A 27 22.66 8.62 10.63
CA SER A 27 21.88 7.77 9.75
C SER A 27 22.57 6.42 9.79
N ALA A 28 22.12 5.57 10.71
CA ALA A 28 22.40 4.16 10.68
C ALA A 28 21.50 3.65 9.57
N ASN A 29 22.12 3.37 8.42
CA ASN A 29 21.42 3.04 7.20
C ASN A 29 20.75 1.67 7.38
N ALA A 30 19.43 1.57 7.28
CA ALA A 30 18.68 0.34 7.50
C ALA A 30 18.34 -0.38 6.19
N ASP A 31 18.44 -1.70 6.20
CA ASP A 31 17.77 -2.52 5.18
C ASP A 31 16.28 -2.53 5.46
N SER A 32 15.45 -2.40 4.42
CA SER A 32 14.01 -2.22 4.58
C SER A 32 13.18 -3.04 3.61
N ALA A 33 12.03 -3.52 4.09
CA ALA A 33 10.98 -4.18 3.33
C ALA A 33 9.72 -3.29 3.27
N PHE A 34 9.23 -3.03 2.05
CA PHE A 34 8.06 -2.24 1.74
C PHE A 34 6.90 -3.10 1.27
N PHE A 35 5.81 -3.03 2.02
CA PHE A 35 4.54 -3.66 1.71
C PHE A 35 3.58 -2.58 1.19
N PRO A 36 3.39 -2.48 -0.13
CA PRO A 36 2.71 -1.34 -0.75
C PRO A 36 1.24 -1.24 -0.37
N HIS A 37 0.57 -2.32 0.05
CA HIS A 37 -0.86 -2.27 0.30
C HIS A 37 -1.31 -3.16 1.45
N VAL A 38 -1.55 -2.56 2.60
CA VAL A 38 -2.19 -3.20 3.75
C VAL A 38 -3.58 -2.64 3.96
N VAL A 39 -4.50 -3.48 4.41
CA VAL A 39 -5.90 -3.13 4.63
C VAL A 39 -6.43 -3.87 5.84
N VAL A 40 -7.16 -3.15 6.70
CA VAL A 40 -7.85 -3.74 7.84
C VAL A 40 -9.27 -3.20 7.88
N SER A 41 -10.25 -4.09 7.93
CA SER A 41 -11.67 -3.77 8.05
C SER A 41 -12.36 -4.86 8.87
N PRO A 42 -13.67 -4.72 9.19
CA PRO A 42 -14.42 -5.78 9.87
C PRO A 42 -14.50 -7.11 9.10
N THR A 43 -14.15 -7.15 7.81
CA THR A 43 -14.23 -8.34 6.95
C THR A 43 -12.95 -8.65 6.17
N VAL A 44 -11.92 -7.82 6.33
CA VAL A 44 -10.62 -7.96 5.64
C VAL A 44 -9.51 -7.72 6.64
N THR A 45 -8.46 -8.53 6.62
CA THR A 45 -7.21 -8.22 7.30
C THR A 45 -6.01 -8.51 6.41
N THR A 46 -4.90 -7.84 6.64
CA THR A 46 -3.62 -8.18 6.01
C THR A 46 -2.76 -8.95 6.99
N ILE A 47 -2.33 -10.14 6.58
CA ILE A 47 -1.31 -10.92 7.27
C ILE A 47 0.02 -10.64 6.59
N VAL A 48 1.02 -10.29 7.39
CA VAL A 48 2.38 -9.98 6.94
C VAL A 48 3.33 -10.97 7.58
N SER A 49 4.19 -11.59 6.78
CA SER A 49 5.34 -12.36 7.26
C SER A 49 6.60 -11.56 6.97
N VAL A 50 7.41 -11.31 7.99
CA VAL A 50 8.71 -10.66 7.87
C VAL A 50 9.79 -11.67 8.22
N ILE A 51 10.79 -11.77 7.37
CA ILE A 51 11.98 -12.60 7.60
C ILE A 51 13.13 -11.66 7.96
N ASN A 52 13.75 -11.91 9.11
CA ASN A 52 14.92 -11.19 9.56
C ASN A 52 16.17 -12.09 9.48
N THR A 53 17.13 -11.70 8.68
CA THR A 53 18.44 -12.35 8.59
C THR A 53 19.58 -11.43 9.04
N GLY A 54 19.26 -10.31 9.72
CA GLY A 54 20.24 -9.39 10.28
C GLY A 54 20.49 -9.64 11.77
N ASP A 55 21.74 -9.48 12.18
CA ASP A 55 22.14 -9.62 13.59
C ASP A 55 22.11 -8.26 14.32
N ASN A 56 22.26 -7.15 13.58
CA ASN A 56 22.28 -5.79 14.14
C ASN A 56 20.91 -5.13 14.07
N ASN A 57 20.05 -5.33 15.07
CA ASN A 57 18.69 -4.79 15.09
C ASN A 57 18.57 -3.51 15.95
N TYR A 58 17.37 -2.98 16.14
CA TYR A 58 17.12 -1.82 17.00
C TYR A 58 16.79 -2.21 18.46
N PHE A 59 17.15 -1.34 19.39
CA PHE A 59 16.57 -1.29 20.73
C PHE A 59 15.20 -0.62 20.70
N PRO A 60 14.36 -0.78 21.75
CA PRO A 60 13.04 -0.13 21.80
C PRO A 60 13.07 1.41 21.77
N ASN A 61 14.23 2.03 21.98
CA ASN A 61 14.45 3.47 21.90
C ASN A 61 15.01 3.93 20.53
N GLY A 62 15.24 3.00 19.59
CA GLY A 62 15.77 3.28 18.26
C GLY A 62 17.29 3.29 18.14
N ASP A 63 18.03 2.97 19.20
CA ASP A 63 19.48 2.76 19.10
C ASP A 63 19.78 1.40 18.42
N ASP A 64 20.91 1.27 17.70
CA ASP A 64 21.33 0.03 17.04
C ASP A 64 21.84 -1.04 18.03
N GLU A 65 22.22 -2.23 17.56
CA GLU A 65 22.68 -3.40 18.34
C GLU A 65 21.65 -3.98 19.32
N GLY A 66 20.36 -3.76 19.05
CA GLY A 66 19.25 -4.32 19.81
C GLY A 66 18.69 -5.63 19.22
N THR A 67 17.43 -5.91 19.55
CA THR A 67 16.71 -7.16 19.22
C THR A 67 15.31 -6.88 18.68
N ASN A 68 15.12 -5.77 17.97
CA ASN A 68 13.84 -5.36 17.42
C ASN A 68 13.96 -4.89 15.97
N LEU A 69 13.01 -5.29 15.12
CA LEU A 69 12.77 -4.60 13.86
C LEU A 69 11.95 -3.34 14.10
N HIS A 70 12.13 -2.34 13.25
CA HIS A 70 11.32 -1.14 13.22
C HIS A 70 10.14 -1.35 12.28
N TYR A 71 8.91 -1.18 12.78
CA TYR A 71 7.70 -1.25 11.97
C TYR A 71 7.08 0.15 11.87
N ARG A 72 6.83 0.59 10.64
CA ARG A 72 6.20 1.87 10.33
C ARG A 72 4.99 1.65 9.44
N LEU A 73 3.81 1.69 10.05
CA LEU A 73 2.53 1.58 9.34
C LEU A 73 2.01 2.99 9.07
N PHE A 74 1.95 3.35 7.79
CA PHE A 74 1.32 4.58 7.32
C PHE A 74 -0.08 4.24 6.85
N TYR A 75 -1.09 4.87 7.43
CA TYR A 75 -2.48 4.49 7.20
C TYR A 75 -3.41 5.69 7.20
N LYS A 76 -4.59 5.51 6.62
CA LYS A 76 -5.70 6.45 6.69
C LYS A 76 -7.05 5.78 6.53
N ASP A 77 -8.10 6.58 6.71
CA ASP A 77 -9.47 6.17 6.42
C ASP A 77 -9.60 5.70 4.95
N ALA A 78 -10.26 4.56 4.76
CA ALA A 78 -10.45 3.92 3.47
C ALA A 78 -11.34 4.70 2.49
N ALA A 79 -12.02 5.77 2.92
CA ALA A 79 -12.86 6.59 2.05
C ALA A 79 -12.11 7.75 1.37
N ASP A 80 -11.00 8.25 1.93
CA ASP A 80 -10.33 9.47 1.43
C ASP A 80 -9.08 9.14 0.61
N ASN A 81 -9.07 9.50 -0.67
CA ASN A 81 -7.92 9.30 -1.55
C ASN A 81 -6.88 10.42 -1.45
N THR A 82 -7.25 11.59 -0.94
CA THR A 82 -6.44 12.82 -1.02
C THR A 82 -5.88 13.29 0.32
N SER A 83 -6.22 12.65 1.44
CA SER A 83 -5.60 12.95 2.73
C SER A 83 -4.20 12.33 2.86
N ALA A 84 -3.37 13.01 3.64
CA ALA A 84 -2.16 12.47 4.27
C ALA A 84 -2.45 11.21 5.09
N CYS A 85 -1.40 10.47 5.42
CA CYS A 85 -1.46 9.36 6.36
C CYS A 85 -1.12 9.77 7.79
N ASP A 86 -1.72 9.03 8.72
CA ASP A 86 -1.21 8.92 10.08
C ASP A 86 -0.15 7.80 10.13
N GLU A 87 0.74 7.86 11.13
CA GLU A 87 1.81 6.88 11.31
C GLU A 87 1.64 6.11 12.63
N VAL A 88 1.88 4.79 12.57
CA VAL A 88 2.26 3.97 13.72
C VAL A 88 3.72 3.60 13.58
N ASN A 89 4.53 4.08 14.51
CA ASN A 89 5.98 3.92 14.50
C ASN A 89 6.40 3.17 15.76
N VAL A 90 6.86 1.92 15.62
CA VAL A 90 7.10 1.05 16.77
C VAL A 90 8.23 0.04 16.52
N TYR A 91 8.96 -0.29 17.59
CA TYR A 91 9.95 -1.37 17.58
C TYR A 91 9.35 -2.67 18.11
N ARG A 92 9.63 -3.78 17.43
CA ARG A 92 9.06 -5.10 17.74
C ARG A 92 10.13 -6.16 17.78
N SER A 93 10.04 -7.03 18.78
CA SER A 93 11.10 -8.00 19.03
C SER A 93 11.24 -8.97 17.85
N THR A 94 12.49 -9.35 17.60
CA THR A 94 12.91 -10.28 16.56
C THR A 94 14.20 -10.97 17.03
N SER A 95 14.65 -11.97 16.27
CA SER A 95 15.99 -12.52 16.40
C SER A 95 16.61 -12.80 15.02
N TYR A 96 17.88 -13.18 15.00
CA TYR A 96 18.56 -13.56 13.78
C TYR A 96 18.01 -14.86 13.18
N ASN A 97 17.75 -14.86 11.88
CA ASN A 97 17.05 -15.92 11.14
C ASN A 97 15.65 -16.22 11.67
N ASP A 98 14.97 -15.17 12.13
CA ASP A 98 13.61 -15.24 12.62
C ASP A 98 12.60 -15.00 11.49
N ILE A 99 11.40 -15.55 11.67
CA ILE A 99 10.24 -15.24 10.85
C ILE A 99 9.08 -14.86 11.75
N GLN A 100 8.60 -13.63 11.60
CA GLN A 100 7.49 -13.12 12.36
C GLN A 100 6.28 -12.97 11.44
N THR A 101 5.26 -13.80 11.63
CA THR A 101 3.99 -13.66 10.90
C THR A 101 2.93 -13.01 11.77
N ILE A 102 2.35 -11.91 11.28
CA ILE A 102 1.49 -11.03 12.05
C ILE A 102 0.20 -10.72 11.29
N ASP A 103 -0.91 -10.77 12.02
CA ASP A 103 -2.19 -10.25 11.59
C ASP A 103 -2.30 -8.79 12.01
N LEU A 104 -2.17 -7.87 11.06
CA LEU A 104 -2.23 -6.44 11.33
C LEU A 104 -3.57 -6.02 11.92
N GLY A 105 -4.67 -6.69 11.57
CA GLY A 105 -6.00 -6.42 12.11
C GLY A 105 -6.28 -7.09 13.45
N GLY A 106 -5.47 -8.07 13.85
CA GLY A 106 -5.70 -8.87 15.07
C GLY A 106 -7.00 -9.66 15.06
N VAL A 107 -7.48 -10.07 13.87
CA VAL A 107 -8.69 -10.87 13.66
C VAL A 107 -8.47 -12.33 14.09
N PHE A 108 -7.38 -12.94 13.62
CA PHE A 108 -6.94 -14.31 13.90
C PHE A 108 -5.93 -14.37 15.05
N GLY A 109 -5.25 -13.25 15.33
CA GLY A 109 -4.21 -13.14 16.35
C GLY A 109 -4.62 -12.41 17.63
N ALA A 110 -5.92 -12.23 17.92
CA ALA A 110 -6.38 -11.42 19.04
C ALA A 110 -5.79 -11.86 20.40
N ASP A 111 -5.76 -13.17 20.64
CA ASP A 111 -5.24 -13.77 21.88
C ASP A 111 -3.70 -13.85 21.92
N THR A 112 -3.05 -13.55 20.80
CA THR A 112 -1.58 -13.62 20.59
C THR A 112 -1.01 -12.27 20.18
N LEU A 113 -1.69 -11.17 20.55
CA LEU A 113 -1.25 -9.80 20.30
C LEU A 113 -1.00 -9.48 18.81
N GLY A 114 -1.57 -10.27 17.89
CA GLY A 114 -1.37 -10.19 16.44
C GLY A 114 -0.43 -11.24 15.87
N VAL A 115 0.37 -11.92 16.69
CA VAL A 115 1.32 -12.96 16.23
C VAL A 115 0.59 -14.24 15.83
N LEU A 116 0.97 -14.85 14.72
CA LEU A 116 0.38 -16.10 14.22
C LEU A 116 1.37 -17.28 14.29
N PHE A 117 0.87 -18.48 14.02
CA PHE A 117 1.65 -19.71 13.79
C PHE A 117 2.60 -20.16 14.91
N ASN A 118 2.29 -19.79 16.16
CA ASN A 118 3.00 -20.28 17.36
C ASN A 118 4.50 -19.96 17.36
N ASP A 119 4.80 -18.72 17.01
CA ASP A 119 6.14 -18.15 17.09
C ASP A 119 6.71 -18.24 18.53
N PRO A 120 7.89 -18.83 18.76
CA PRO A 120 8.44 -19.03 20.10
C PRO A 120 9.00 -17.75 20.72
N SER A 121 8.32 -17.24 21.77
CA SER A 121 8.68 -16.00 22.49
C SER A 121 10.04 -16.00 23.23
N PHE A 122 10.88 -17.02 23.09
CA PHE A 122 12.13 -17.11 23.86
C PHE A 122 13.21 -16.15 23.33
N TYR A 123 13.28 -15.97 22.01
CA TYR A 123 14.29 -15.12 21.36
C TYR A 123 13.71 -13.84 20.76
N ASN A 124 12.39 -13.74 20.60
CA ASN A 124 11.69 -12.60 20.00
C ASN A 124 10.55 -12.09 20.89
N ASP A 125 10.75 -12.06 22.22
CA ASP A 125 9.81 -11.74 23.33
C ASP A 125 8.53 -10.95 22.98
N TRP A 126 7.68 -11.53 22.13
CA TRP A 126 6.53 -10.85 21.53
C TRP A 126 5.38 -10.71 22.53
N MET A 127 5.46 -11.45 23.64
CA MET A 127 4.57 -11.37 24.79
C MET A 127 4.98 -10.28 25.79
N ALA A 128 5.99 -9.47 25.49
CA ALA A 128 6.41 -8.38 26.35
C ALA A 128 5.22 -7.43 26.67
N PRO A 129 5.15 -6.88 27.89
CA PRO A 129 4.07 -5.97 28.27
C PRO A 129 3.98 -4.76 27.32
N ASN A 130 2.75 -4.38 26.96
CA ASN A 130 2.44 -3.24 26.07
C ASN A 130 2.93 -3.39 24.62
N GLN A 131 3.29 -4.59 24.17
CA GLN A 131 3.48 -4.87 22.74
C GLN A 131 2.21 -5.39 22.09
N SER A 132 2.03 -5.03 20.82
CA SER A 132 1.09 -5.69 19.93
C SER A 132 1.56 -5.52 18.50
N TYR A 133 1.51 -6.61 17.74
CA TYR A 133 1.78 -6.67 16.32
C TYR A 133 0.51 -6.43 15.48
N ALA A 134 -0.67 -6.36 16.11
CA ALA A 134 -1.92 -5.99 15.46
C ALA A 134 -2.03 -4.46 15.26
N LEU A 135 -1.10 -3.90 14.47
CA LEU A 135 -0.90 -2.45 14.32
C LEU A 135 -2.15 -1.71 13.80
N GLY A 136 -3.01 -2.40 13.05
CA GLY A 136 -4.26 -1.87 12.47
C GLY A 136 -5.53 -2.13 13.27
N GLN A 137 -5.50 -2.92 14.34
CA GLN A 137 -6.72 -3.41 15.03
C GLN A 137 -7.67 -2.28 15.47
N ASN A 138 -7.14 -1.18 16.00
CA ASN A 138 -7.93 -0.05 16.49
C ASN A 138 -8.15 1.05 15.44
N ARG A 139 -7.90 0.74 14.17
CA ARG A 139 -7.91 1.69 13.05
C ARG A 139 -8.86 1.27 11.92
N ALA A 140 -9.60 0.18 12.10
CA ALA A 140 -10.54 -0.32 11.10
C ALA A 140 -11.74 0.64 10.90
N PRO A 141 -12.19 0.91 9.65
CA PRO A 141 -11.55 0.51 8.40
C PRO A 141 -10.36 1.42 8.04
N MET A 142 -9.23 0.82 7.69
CA MET A 142 -8.07 1.53 7.15
C MET A 142 -7.49 0.85 5.93
N ARG A 143 -6.78 1.65 5.15
CA ARG A 143 -5.80 1.22 4.15
C ARG A 143 -4.49 1.93 4.45
N GLY A 144 -3.39 1.32 4.04
CA GLY A 144 -2.07 1.84 4.30
C GLY A 144 -0.99 1.12 3.51
N TYR A 145 0.25 1.45 3.84
CA TYR A 145 1.43 0.67 3.51
C TYR A 145 2.24 0.43 4.78
N LEU A 146 3.09 -0.58 4.76
CA LEU A 146 3.96 -0.92 5.88
C LEU A 146 5.41 -0.90 5.41
N LEU A 147 6.26 -0.21 6.16
CA LEU A 147 7.71 -0.38 6.11
C LEU A 147 8.15 -1.21 7.32
N VAL A 148 9.09 -2.10 7.08
CA VAL A 148 9.77 -2.84 8.14
C VAL A 148 11.26 -2.78 7.88
N ASP A 149 12.03 -2.29 8.84
CA ASP A 149 13.46 -2.08 8.65
C ASP A 149 14.30 -2.57 9.84
N ASN A 150 15.58 -2.75 9.55
CA ASN A 150 16.59 -3.30 10.43
C ASN A 150 17.81 -2.39 10.45
N ALA A 151 18.40 -2.16 11.63
CA ALA A 151 19.54 -1.26 11.83
C ALA A 151 20.83 -1.69 11.09
N GLU A 152 20.84 -2.86 10.45
CA GLU A 152 21.94 -3.31 9.61
C GLU A 152 21.94 -2.59 8.24
N SER A 153 23.12 -2.11 7.83
CA SER A 153 23.31 -1.36 6.58
C SER A 153 23.99 -2.16 5.48
N GLY A 154 23.49 -2.04 4.25
CA GLY A 154 24.23 -2.39 3.04
C GLY A 154 24.22 -3.90 2.71
N THR A 155 23.33 -4.65 3.34
CA THR A 155 23.01 -6.05 3.04
C THR A 155 21.53 -6.14 2.65
N LEU A 156 20.95 -7.34 2.51
CA LEU A 156 19.50 -7.49 2.41
C LEU A 156 19.08 -8.38 3.57
N THR A 157 18.85 -7.74 4.72
CA THR A 157 18.59 -8.43 6.00
C THR A 157 17.13 -8.51 6.38
N VAL A 158 16.27 -7.75 5.71
CA VAL A 158 14.81 -7.82 5.89
C VAL A 158 14.15 -8.09 4.55
N THR A 159 13.30 -9.11 4.53
CA THR A 159 12.39 -9.39 3.41
C THR A 159 11.04 -9.80 3.96
N GLY A 160 10.04 -9.96 3.09
CA GLY A 160 8.75 -10.45 3.55
C GLY A 160 7.74 -10.66 2.46
N GLU A 161 6.61 -11.21 2.88
CA GLU A 161 5.43 -11.46 2.05
C GLU A 161 4.18 -11.01 2.81
N ALA A 162 3.16 -10.63 2.07
CA ALA A 162 1.86 -10.33 2.65
C ALA A 162 0.77 -11.03 1.86
N PHE A 163 -0.31 -11.35 2.57
CA PHE A 163 -1.56 -11.72 1.93
C PHE A 163 -2.72 -10.98 2.59
N VAL A 164 -3.61 -10.48 1.75
CA VAL A 164 -4.84 -9.82 2.16
C VAL A 164 -5.94 -10.87 2.17
N PHE A 165 -6.50 -11.08 3.35
CA PHE A 165 -7.50 -12.11 3.62
C PHE A 165 -8.87 -11.46 3.81
N GLU A 166 -9.75 -11.64 2.83
CA GLU A 166 -11.16 -11.30 2.93
C GLU A 166 -11.89 -12.55 3.46
N PHE A 167 -12.33 -12.47 4.71
CA PHE A 167 -12.85 -13.65 5.42
C PHE A 167 -14.37 -13.69 5.49
N ALA A 168 -15.08 -12.63 5.06
CA ALA A 168 -16.54 -12.70 4.99
C ALA A 168 -17.02 -13.55 3.81
N ASN A 169 -16.29 -13.56 2.70
CA ASN A 169 -16.63 -14.33 1.51
C ASN A 169 -15.54 -15.34 1.10
N GLY A 170 -14.37 -15.31 1.74
CA GLY A 170 -13.36 -16.36 1.60
C GLY A 170 -12.48 -16.19 0.38
N ALA A 171 -11.85 -15.02 0.26
CA ALA A 171 -10.86 -14.74 -0.78
C ALA A 171 -9.52 -14.33 -0.18
N THR A 172 -8.45 -14.66 -0.88
CA THR A 172 -7.10 -14.26 -0.51
C THR A 172 -6.29 -13.94 -1.74
N TRP A 173 -5.41 -12.96 -1.62
CA TRP A 173 -4.37 -12.69 -2.62
C TRP A 173 -3.10 -12.28 -1.89
N GLY A 174 -1.96 -12.68 -2.42
CA GLY A 174 -0.66 -12.43 -1.80
C GLY A 174 0.32 -11.77 -2.75
N TYR A 175 1.33 -11.12 -2.17
CA TYR A 175 2.42 -10.48 -2.87
C TYR A 175 3.69 -10.49 -2.01
N GLU A 176 4.84 -10.40 -2.67
CA GLU A 176 6.14 -10.22 -2.02
C GLU A 176 6.40 -8.72 -1.75
N ALA A 177 7.03 -8.41 -0.63
CA ALA A 177 7.46 -7.05 -0.32
C ALA A 177 8.61 -6.62 -1.24
N TYR A 178 8.70 -5.33 -1.54
CA TYR A 178 9.89 -4.78 -2.17
C TYR A 178 10.97 -4.62 -1.11
N SER A 179 12.16 -5.15 -1.34
CA SER A 179 13.27 -5.01 -0.40
C SER A 179 14.30 -4.04 -0.98
N ALA A 180 14.76 -3.10 -0.16
CA ALA A 180 15.82 -2.18 -0.50
C ALA A 180 16.99 -2.38 0.47
N PRO A 181 18.23 -2.55 -0.03
CA PRO A 181 19.38 -2.52 0.84
C PRO A 181 19.52 -1.11 1.41
N GLY A 182 19.94 -1.01 2.67
CA GLY A 182 20.33 0.28 3.25
C GLY A 182 21.39 0.95 2.39
N GLU A 183 21.43 2.28 2.44
CA GLU A 183 22.27 3.17 1.62
C GLU A 183 23.57 2.52 1.10
N VAL A 184 23.57 2.10 -0.17
CA VAL A 184 24.74 1.46 -0.81
C VAL A 184 25.85 2.48 -1.11
N THR A 185 25.52 3.79 -1.11
CA THR A 185 26.43 4.90 -1.38
C THR A 185 26.06 6.11 -0.54
N ALA A 186 27.02 6.70 0.19
CA ALA A 186 26.80 7.87 1.04
C ALA A 186 26.05 9.02 0.32
N GLY A 187 24.96 9.48 0.92
CA GLY A 187 23.97 10.41 0.39
C GLY A 187 22.77 9.79 -0.34
N ALA A 188 22.65 8.46 -0.48
CA ALA A 188 21.48 7.85 -1.12
C ALA A 188 20.32 7.71 -0.11
N PRO A 189 19.07 7.95 -0.52
CA PRO A 189 17.94 7.80 0.39
C PRO A 189 17.78 6.35 0.84
N GLU A 190 17.58 6.14 2.14
CA GLU A 190 17.49 4.83 2.78
C GLU A 190 16.19 4.09 2.48
N PHE A 191 15.11 4.85 2.20
CA PHE A 191 13.78 4.33 1.91
C PHE A 191 13.33 4.71 0.48
N ASP A 192 14.27 4.67 -0.47
CA ASP A 192 14.01 4.89 -1.89
C ASP A 192 13.35 3.64 -2.50
N TYR A 193 12.05 3.74 -2.76
CA TYR A 193 11.29 2.71 -3.45
C TYR A 193 10.79 3.19 -4.82
N GLY A 194 11.43 4.20 -5.41
CA GLY A 194 11.13 4.64 -6.77
C GLY A 194 11.24 3.50 -7.79
N PHE A 195 12.16 2.57 -7.60
CA PHE A 195 12.33 1.37 -8.44
C PHE A 195 11.14 0.40 -8.38
N ALA A 196 10.31 0.47 -7.33
CA ALA A 196 9.14 -0.38 -7.18
C ALA A 196 7.94 0.13 -8.00
N ALA A 197 8.01 1.35 -8.52
CA ALA A 197 6.91 1.97 -9.25
C ALA A 197 6.44 1.06 -10.40
N SER A 198 5.13 0.86 -10.47
CA SER A 198 4.53 0.06 -11.53
C SER A 198 4.77 0.73 -12.88
N ARG A 199 5.01 -0.10 -13.90
CA ARG A 199 5.21 0.35 -15.27
C ARG A 199 4.14 1.35 -15.70
N SER A 200 4.56 2.45 -16.32
CA SER A 200 3.70 3.50 -16.84
C SER A 200 4.13 3.90 -18.26
N PRO A 201 3.28 3.75 -19.29
CA PRO A 201 1.96 3.12 -19.25
C PRO A 201 2.00 1.60 -19.06
N ALA A 202 0.99 1.05 -18.37
CA ALA A 202 0.69 -0.37 -18.33
C ALA A 202 -0.62 -0.67 -19.08
N GLN A 203 -0.61 -1.70 -19.94
CA GLN A 203 -1.84 -2.17 -20.58
C GLN A 203 -2.71 -2.91 -19.55
N VAL A 204 -3.96 -2.46 -19.41
CA VAL A 204 -4.93 -3.07 -18.51
C VAL A 204 -6.22 -3.36 -19.26
N ALA A 205 -6.77 -4.56 -19.05
CA ALA A 205 -8.15 -4.85 -19.42
C ALA A 205 -9.11 -4.18 -18.43
N ILE A 206 -10.29 -3.80 -18.87
CA ILE A 206 -11.40 -3.33 -18.03
C ILE A 206 -12.58 -4.25 -18.32
N MET A 207 -13.09 -4.90 -17.28
CA MET A 207 -14.24 -5.79 -17.40
C MET A 207 -15.54 -4.98 -17.56
N PRO A 208 -16.64 -5.58 -18.08
CA PRO A 208 -17.95 -4.93 -18.14
C PRO A 208 -18.34 -4.35 -16.78
N PHE A 209 -18.69 -3.06 -16.74
CA PHE A 209 -18.95 -2.33 -15.50
C PHE A 209 -20.24 -2.77 -14.78
N ASP A 210 -21.17 -3.37 -15.51
CA ASP A 210 -22.42 -3.93 -15.00
C ASP A 210 -22.24 -5.32 -14.36
N GLN A 211 -21.15 -6.02 -14.70
CA GLN A 211 -20.83 -7.34 -14.16
C GLN A 211 -19.77 -7.24 -13.06
N ILE A 212 -18.63 -6.63 -13.34
CA ILE A 212 -17.45 -6.67 -12.47
C ILE A 212 -17.02 -5.25 -12.11
N THR A 213 -16.81 -5.02 -10.81
CA THR A 213 -16.14 -3.80 -10.36
C THR A 213 -14.64 -3.93 -10.56
N THR A 214 -14.07 -3.08 -11.42
CA THR A 214 -12.61 -2.91 -11.54
C THR A 214 -12.15 -1.71 -10.72
N ALA A 215 -11.14 -1.89 -9.88
CA ALA A 215 -10.52 -0.83 -9.10
C ALA A 215 -8.99 -0.93 -9.12
N PHE A 216 -8.34 0.18 -8.88
CA PHE A 216 -6.89 0.30 -8.75
C PHE A 216 -6.55 0.74 -7.33
N MET A 217 -5.79 -0.09 -6.62
CA MET A 217 -5.11 0.31 -5.40
C MET A 217 -3.81 0.99 -5.79
N VAL A 218 -3.59 2.20 -5.30
CA VAL A 218 -2.46 3.05 -5.67
C VAL A 218 -1.72 3.42 -4.41
N THR A 219 -0.42 3.17 -4.40
CA THR A 219 0.48 3.59 -3.32
C THR A 219 1.61 4.38 -3.96
N PRO A 220 1.60 5.71 -3.82
CA PRO A 220 2.69 6.55 -4.27
C PRO A 220 4.03 6.04 -3.72
N VAL A 221 5.06 6.04 -4.58
CA VAL A 221 6.44 5.75 -4.19
C VAL A 221 7.32 6.92 -4.57
N ASP A 222 8.33 7.18 -3.73
CA ASP A 222 9.29 8.25 -3.92
C ASP A 222 10.66 7.80 -3.38
N THR A 223 11.62 8.72 -3.39
CA THR A 223 12.95 8.53 -2.79
C THR A 223 12.90 8.37 -1.28
N ASP A 224 11.82 8.74 -0.60
CA ASP A 224 11.70 8.53 0.84
C ASP A 224 10.26 8.14 1.21
N MET A 225 10.07 6.86 1.53
CA MET A 225 8.77 6.34 1.95
C MET A 225 8.42 6.64 3.41
N THR A 226 9.29 7.33 4.15
CA THR A 226 9.08 7.62 5.57
C THR A 226 8.28 8.90 5.84
N ASP A 227 8.07 9.71 4.81
CA ASP A 227 7.33 10.97 4.92
C ASP A 227 5.80 10.78 5.05
N GLY A 228 5.25 9.65 4.59
CA GLY A 228 3.81 9.38 4.68
C GLY A 228 2.92 10.23 3.77
N ASP A 229 3.51 11.11 2.95
CA ASP A 229 2.82 12.15 2.20
C ASP A 229 3.02 12.08 0.68
N GLY A 230 3.55 10.96 0.18
CA GLY A 230 3.73 10.73 -1.26
C GLY A 230 2.44 10.95 -2.05
N VAL A 231 2.57 11.54 -3.25
CA VAL A 231 1.42 11.87 -4.12
C VAL A 231 1.65 11.30 -5.52
N ALA A 232 0.67 10.52 -6.00
CA ALA A 232 0.64 10.04 -7.37
C ALA A 232 -0.72 10.28 -8.00
N SER A 233 -0.75 10.49 -9.31
CA SER A 233 -1.97 10.52 -10.08
C SER A 233 -2.02 9.35 -11.04
N ILE A 234 -3.22 8.79 -11.24
CA ILE A 234 -3.48 7.78 -12.26
C ILE A 234 -4.49 8.27 -13.27
N LYS A 235 -4.40 7.77 -14.50
CA LYS A 235 -5.41 7.97 -15.55
C LYS A 235 -5.34 6.86 -16.58
N LEU A 236 -6.43 6.69 -17.32
CA LEU A 236 -6.40 5.94 -18.58
C LEU A 236 -6.05 6.89 -19.72
N GLY A 237 -5.27 6.44 -20.72
CA GLY A 237 -4.83 7.29 -21.84
C GLY A 237 -4.25 6.51 -23.00
N ASP A 238 -3.83 7.24 -24.04
CA ASP A 238 -3.10 6.66 -25.18
C ASP A 238 -1.63 6.36 -24.81
N LEU A 239 -0.88 5.76 -25.72
CA LEU A 239 0.55 5.43 -25.52
C LEU A 239 1.45 6.66 -25.35
N SER A 240 0.96 7.85 -25.69
CA SER A 240 1.67 9.12 -25.51
C SER A 240 1.21 9.89 -24.26
N GLY A 241 0.30 9.31 -23.46
CA GLY A 241 -0.27 9.97 -22.28
C GLY A 241 -1.23 11.09 -22.65
N GLY A 242 -1.67 11.14 -23.91
CA GLY A 242 -2.69 12.08 -24.39
C GLY A 242 -4.06 11.77 -23.81
N ASN A 243 -4.93 12.79 -23.84
CA ASN A 243 -6.33 12.68 -23.42
C ASN A 243 -7.26 12.36 -24.60
N SER A 244 -6.70 12.25 -25.81
CA SER A 244 -7.46 12.12 -27.06
C SER A 244 -8.16 10.77 -27.15
N TYR A 245 -7.53 9.70 -26.66
CA TYR A 245 -8.07 8.34 -26.60
C TYR A 245 -7.67 7.70 -25.27
N VAL A 246 -8.58 6.95 -24.66
CA VAL A 246 -8.52 6.58 -23.23
C VAL A 246 -8.65 5.08 -23.07
N LEU A 247 -9.56 4.49 -23.84
CA LEU A 247 -9.82 3.06 -23.92
C LEU A 247 -10.05 2.67 -25.38
N PHE A 248 -9.81 1.41 -25.65
CA PHE A 248 -10.38 0.67 -26.75
C PHE A 248 -11.53 -0.17 -26.21
N ASP A 249 -12.69 -0.12 -26.85
CA ASP A 249 -13.77 -1.07 -26.57
C ASP A 249 -13.35 -2.48 -27.03
N ARG A 250 -14.27 -3.45 -26.92
CA ARG A 250 -14.01 -4.84 -27.34
C ARG A 250 -13.92 -5.03 -28.86
N ASP A 251 -14.34 -4.04 -29.64
CA ASP A 251 -14.33 -4.01 -31.12
C ASP A 251 -13.20 -3.10 -31.67
N GLU A 252 -12.22 -2.76 -30.83
CA GLU A 252 -11.06 -1.93 -31.17
C GLU A 252 -11.40 -0.47 -31.50
N SER A 253 -12.62 0.00 -31.18
CA SER A 253 -13.00 1.39 -31.34
C SER A 253 -12.40 2.24 -30.23
N GLN A 254 -11.83 3.39 -30.61
CA GLN A 254 -11.23 4.31 -29.67
C GLN A 254 -12.29 5.16 -28.97
N VAL A 255 -12.25 5.17 -27.64
CA VAL A 255 -13.14 5.96 -26.81
C VAL A 255 -12.35 7.05 -26.09
N SER A 256 -12.84 8.28 -26.18
CA SER A 256 -12.25 9.47 -25.56
C SER A 256 -13.00 9.88 -24.30
N GLY A 257 -12.31 10.45 -23.31
CA GLY A 257 -12.93 11.00 -22.09
C GLY A 257 -12.32 10.46 -20.81
N THR A 258 -11.10 10.89 -20.49
CA THR A 258 -10.34 10.48 -19.30
C THR A 258 -10.54 11.48 -18.17
N VAL A 259 -10.59 10.97 -16.95
CA VAL A 259 -10.69 11.77 -15.72
C VAL A 259 -9.56 11.33 -14.79
N PRO A 260 -8.42 12.04 -14.77
CA PRO A 260 -7.33 11.72 -13.86
C PRO A 260 -7.76 11.80 -12.39
N ARG A 261 -7.19 10.91 -11.57
CA ARG A 261 -7.45 10.86 -10.13
C ARG A 261 -6.14 10.85 -9.37
N THR A 262 -6.08 11.69 -8.33
CA THR A 262 -4.91 11.82 -7.47
C THR A 262 -5.10 11.05 -6.18
N VAL A 263 -4.01 10.46 -5.72
CA VAL A 263 -3.88 9.74 -4.46
C VAL A 263 -2.72 10.33 -3.67
N GLN A 264 -2.97 10.63 -2.40
CA GLN A 264 -1.94 10.90 -1.41
C GLN A 264 -1.84 9.70 -0.46
N CYS A 265 -0.62 9.30 -0.09
CA CYS A 265 -0.27 8.14 0.74
C CYS A 265 -0.70 6.75 0.22
N VAL A 266 -2.00 6.48 0.13
CA VAL A 266 -2.60 5.26 -0.41
C VAL A 266 -4.01 5.53 -0.89
N GLY A 267 -4.50 4.81 -1.89
CA GLY A 267 -5.83 5.10 -2.44
C GLY A 267 -6.44 3.92 -3.17
N ARG A 268 -7.76 4.01 -3.34
CA ARG A 268 -8.53 3.09 -4.19
C ARG A 268 -9.34 3.93 -5.17
N ILE A 269 -9.17 3.67 -6.46
CA ILE A 269 -9.88 4.38 -7.52
C ILE A 269 -10.63 3.36 -8.37
N ASN A 270 -11.94 3.53 -8.54
CA ASN A 270 -12.68 2.70 -9.49
C ASN A 270 -12.26 3.05 -10.92
N ALA A 271 -12.26 2.06 -11.81
CA ALA A 271 -12.03 2.31 -13.23
C ALA A 271 -13.08 3.25 -13.83
N GLU A 272 -14.34 3.21 -13.36
CA GLU A 272 -15.41 4.12 -13.81
C GLU A 272 -15.09 5.59 -13.49
N ASP A 273 -14.40 5.83 -12.36
CA ASP A 273 -14.04 7.18 -11.92
C ASP A 273 -12.93 7.79 -12.78
N LEU A 274 -12.25 6.97 -13.59
CA LEU A 274 -11.24 7.39 -14.56
C LEU A 274 -11.81 7.79 -15.91
N LEU A 275 -13.14 7.71 -16.07
CA LEU A 275 -13.84 7.95 -17.32
C LEU A 275 -14.88 9.06 -17.15
N THR A 276 -15.11 9.80 -18.23
CA THR A 276 -16.26 10.70 -18.32
C THR A 276 -17.55 9.88 -18.51
N ALA A 277 -18.71 10.46 -18.18
CA ALA A 277 -19.99 9.81 -18.40
C ALA A 277 -20.21 9.39 -19.86
N GLY A 278 -19.81 10.22 -20.83
CA GLY A 278 -19.89 9.87 -22.25
C GLY A 278 -18.97 8.70 -22.63
N ALA A 279 -17.78 8.60 -22.04
CA ALA A 279 -16.90 7.45 -22.28
C ALA A 279 -17.51 6.16 -21.73
N LEU A 280 -18.13 6.20 -20.53
CA LEU A 280 -18.80 5.03 -19.94
C LEU A 280 -19.96 4.51 -20.80
N GLU A 281 -20.71 5.40 -21.45
CA GLU A 281 -21.79 5.03 -22.39
C GLU A 281 -21.27 4.28 -23.63
N GLU A 282 -20.02 4.51 -24.03
CA GLU A 282 -19.41 3.89 -25.21
C GLU A 282 -18.67 2.58 -24.91
N VAL A 283 -18.41 2.26 -23.63
CA VAL A 283 -17.74 0.99 -23.21
C VAL A 283 -18.57 0.18 -22.19
N PRO A 284 -19.86 -0.10 -22.44
CA PRO A 284 -20.70 -0.85 -21.49
C PRO A 284 -20.11 -2.24 -21.19
N ASP A 285 -19.55 -2.89 -22.22
CA ASP A 285 -18.97 -4.24 -22.14
C ASP A 285 -17.49 -4.25 -21.70
N GLY A 286 -16.97 -3.11 -21.25
CA GLY A 286 -15.55 -2.95 -20.93
C GLY A 286 -14.66 -2.85 -22.18
N GLY A 287 -13.39 -3.21 -22.03
CA GLY A 287 -12.38 -3.02 -23.08
C GLY A 287 -10.96 -3.13 -22.55
N TRP A 288 -10.04 -2.35 -23.10
CA TRP A 288 -8.67 -2.23 -22.58
C TRP A 288 -8.09 -0.85 -22.83
N GLY A 289 -7.06 -0.47 -22.07
CA GLY A 289 -6.36 0.79 -22.29
C GLY A 289 -5.02 0.83 -21.60
N ASN A 290 -4.34 1.98 -21.69
CA ASN A 290 -3.08 2.20 -21.01
C ASN A 290 -3.34 2.97 -19.72
N LEU A 291 -3.05 2.33 -18.59
CA LEU A 291 -3.03 2.95 -17.29
C LEU A 291 -1.70 3.67 -17.10
N TRP A 292 -1.79 4.97 -16.88
CA TRP A 292 -0.68 5.82 -16.50
C TRP A 292 -0.69 6.03 -15.00
N ASN A 293 0.47 5.95 -14.37
CA ASN A 293 0.75 6.48 -13.05
C ASN A 293 1.94 7.47 -13.16
N TYR A 294 1.85 8.61 -12.49
CA TYR A 294 2.86 9.66 -12.60
C TYR A 294 2.85 10.59 -11.39
N VAL A 295 3.99 11.25 -11.15
CA VAL A 295 4.15 12.29 -10.13
C VAL A 295 3.25 13.46 -10.50
N GLY A 296 2.32 13.87 -9.63
CA GLY A 296 1.44 14.97 -10.00
C GLY A 296 0.41 15.39 -8.96
N SER A 297 0.44 16.70 -8.67
CA SER A 297 -0.60 17.47 -7.97
C SER A 297 -1.92 17.45 -8.76
N PRO A 298 -3.09 17.51 -8.10
CA PRO A 298 -4.42 17.48 -8.73
C PRO A 298 -4.67 18.59 -9.78
N THR A 299 -3.76 19.55 -9.93
CA THR A 299 -3.84 20.65 -10.92
C THR A 299 -2.86 20.52 -12.09
N ALA A 300 -1.93 19.56 -12.08
CA ALA A 300 -0.91 19.43 -13.12
C ALA A 300 -1.46 18.64 -14.33
N SER A 301 -2.10 19.36 -15.25
CA SER A 301 -2.68 18.81 -16.49
C SER A 301 -1.65 18.37 -17.55
N THR A 302 -0.40 18.09 -17.21
CA THR A 302 0.65 17.87 -18.21
C THR A 302 1.67 16.83 -17.77
N CYS A 303 1.37 15.56 -18.07
CA CYS A 303 2.29 14.81 -18.90
C CYS A 303 2.35 15.56 -20.24
N GLY A 304 3.33 16.45 -20.40
CA GLY A 304 3.41 17.36 -21.54
C GLY A 304 3.44 16.56 -22.84
N SER A 305 2.76 17.04 -23.88
CA SER A 305 2.65 16.43 -25.20
C SER A 305 3.98 16.34 -26.00
N SER A 306 5.14 16.34 -25.33
CA SER A 306 6.45 16.43 -25.97
C SER A 306 7.47 15.35 -25.60
N SER A 307 7.23 14.49 -24.61
CA SER A 307 7.95 13.21 -24.49
C SER A 307 7.39 12.33 -23.36
N ILE A 308 7.22 11.04 -23.67
CA ILE A 308 6.89 9.95 -22.72
C ILE A 308 7.86 9.92 -21.53
N GLU A 309 9.10 10.35 -21.75
CA GLU A 309 10.20 10.41 -20.76
C GLU A 309 10.02 11.42 -19.61
N SER A 310 8.96 12.26 -19.63
CA SER A 310 8.77 13.31 -18.61
C SER A 310 7.81 12.95 -17.48
N CYS A 311 7.17 11.78 -17.55
CA CYS A 311 6.29 11.30 -16.49
C CYS A 311 6.98 10.20 -15.71
N ASN A 312 7.69 10.59 -14.65
CA ASN A 312 8.28 9.65 -13.73
C ASN A 312 7.17 8.78 -13.15
N GLU A 313 7.33 7.47 -13.27
CA GLU A 313 6.52 6.48 -12.57
C GLU A 313 6.59 6.79 -11.07
N ALA A 314 5.43 6.71 -10.41
CA ALA A 314 5.28 7.32 -9.10
C ALA A 314 4.43 6.50 -8.14
N ALA A 315 3.97 5.31 -8.53
CA ALA A 315 3.18 4.48 -7.65
C ALA A 315 3.32 3.00 -7.96
N VAL A 316 3.26 2.18 -6.90
CA VAL A 316 2.87 0.78 -7.03
C VAL A 316 1.37 0.74 -7.25
N VAL A 317 0.93 0.01 -8.28
CA VAL A 317 -0.47 -0.14 -8.64
C VAL A 317 -0.88 -1.60 -8.64
N ILE A 318 -1.88 -1.93 -7.84
CA ILE A 318 -2.54 -3.24 -7.88
C ILE A 318 -3.91 -3.06 -8.52
N LYS A 319 -4.20 -3.86 -9.55
CA LYS A 319 -5.54 -3.95 -10.10
C LYS A 319 -6.33 -5.01 -9.32
N LEU A 320 -7.52 -4.63 -8.88
CA LEU A 320 -8.50 -5.47 -8.20
C LEU A 320 -9.77 -5.57 -9.05
N GLU A 321 -10.24 -6.77 -9.29
CA GLU A 321 -11.50 -7.08 -9.95
C GLU A 321 -12.35 -7.89 -9.00
N TYR A 322 -13.55 -7.39 -8.70
CA TYR A 322 -14.42 -8.05 -7.74
C TYR A 322 -15.90 -7.81 -7.99
N GLY A 323 -16.69 -8.67 -7.35
CA GLY A 323 -18.15 -8.62 -7.44
C GLY A 323 -18.66 -9.33 -8.69
N VAL A 324 -19.59 -10.26 -8.45
CA VAL A 324 -20.64 -10.75 -9.34
C VAL A 324 -21.50 -11.68 -8.48
N GLU A 325 -22.76 -11.32 -8.22
CA GLU A 325 -23.74 -12.35 -7.80
C GLU A 325 -24.06 -13.28 -8.99
N VAL A 326 -23.84 -12.79 -10.21
CA VAL A 326 -24.08 -13.45 -11.48
C VAL A 326 -22.92 -13.14 -12.43
N PHE A 327 -22.24 -14.15 -12.96
CA PHE A 327 -21.20 -14.04 -13.98
C PHE A 327 -21.69 -14.72 -15.26
N ASP A 328 -21.79 -13.99 -16.37
CA ASP A 328 -22.31 -14.53 -17.64
C ASP A 328 -23.69 -15.21 -17.48
N ASP A 329 -24.63 -14.51 -16.83
CA ASP A 329 -25.97 -15.02 -16.47
C ASP A 329 -26.02 -16.24 -15.52
N GLU A 330 -24.86 -16.74 -15.07
CA GLU A 330 -24.78 -17.84 -14.12
C GLU A 330 -24.58 -17.33 -12.69
N PRO A 331 -25.42 -17.77 -11.72
CA PRO A 331 -25.27 -17.37 -10.33
C PRO A 331 -23.96 -17.90 -9.77
N MET A 332 -23.18 -17.00 -9.18
CA MET A 332 -21.91 -17.32 -8.54
C MET A 332 -22.15 -17.61 -7.06
N ILE A 333 -21.65 -18.76 -6.58
CA ILE A 333 -21.61 -19.04 -5.13
C ILE A 333 -20.28 -18.51 -4.59
N GLY A 334 -20.33 -17.39 -3.86
CA GLY A 334 -19.17 -16.74 -3.26
C GLY A 334 -18.82 -15.42 -3.93
N VAL A 335 -17.73 -14.78 -3.49
CA VAL A 335 -17.23 -13.54 -4.10
C VAL A 335 -15.98 -13.85 -4.90
N PHE A 336 -16.00 -13.50 -6.18
CA PHE A 336 -14.80 -13.45 -7.00
C PHE A 336 -14.01 -12.20 -6.63
N ASN A 337 -12.75 -12.39 -6.24
CA ASN A 337 -11.78 -11.32 -6.07
C ASN A 337 -10.50 -11.76 -6.80
N ASN A 338 -10.17 -11.06 -7.88
CA ASN A 338 -8.90 -11.22 -8.58
C ASN A 338 -8.06 -9.97 -8.36
N ALA A 339 -6.83 -10.14 -7.88
CA ALA A 339 -5.91 -9.04 -7.70
C ALA A 339 -4.56 -9.39 -8.30
N PHE A 340 -3.96 -8.42 -8.99
CA PHE A 340 -2.63 -8.57 -9.55
C PHE A 340 -1.89 -7.23 -9.52
N THR A 341 -0.64 -7.30 -9.08
CA THR A 341 0.28 -6.16 -9.09
C THR A 341 0.72 -5.89 -10.53
N ILE A 342 0.59 -4.64 -10.97
CA ILE A 342 1.18 -4.21 -12.24
C ILE A 342 2.70 -4.22 -12.05
N ARG A 343 3.39 -4.97 -12.92
CA ARG A 343 4.83 -5.17 -12.83
C ARG A 343 5.57 -3.83 -12.76
N PRO A 344 6.68 -3.75 -12.02
CA PRO A 344 7.58 -2.59 -12.08
C PRO A 344 8.06 -2.33 -13.51
N SER A 345 8.51 -1.11 -13.80
CA SER A 345 9.29 -0.86 -15.01
C SER A 345 10.50 -1.79 -15.05
N ASP A 346 10.75 -2.40 -16.21
CA ASP A 346 12.03 -3.05 -16.42
C ASP A 346 13.11 -1.96 -16.29
N VAL A 347 14.01 -2.13 -15.32
CA VAL A 347 15.21 -1.29 -15.23
C VAL A 347 16.11 -1.74 -16.37
N ASP A 348 16.04 -1.06 -17.51
CA ASP A 348 16.92 -1.26 -18.67
C ASP A 348 18.40 -1.03 -18.32
#